data_AF-A0A434H3Z0-F1
#
_entry.id   AF-A0A434H3Z0-F1
#
_cell.length_a   1.000
_cell.length_b   1.000
_cell.length_c   1.000
_cell.angle_alpha   90.00
_cell.angle_beta   90.00
_cell.angle_gamma   90.00
#
_symmetry.space_group_name_H-M   'P 1'
#
loop_
_entity.id
_entity.type
_entity.pdbx_description
1 polymer ?
#
loop_
_entity_poly.entity_id
_entity_poly.type
_entity_poly.pdbx_seq_one_letter_code
_entity_poly.pdbx_strand_id
1 'polypeptide(L)' 'AYYMLVRGGVDERRITEVAGFADRQPKVAADPLAAANRRIEILMATGG' A
#
# COMPACT_ATOMS: atom_id res chain seq x y z
N ALA A 1 0.03 -5.28 -4.42
CA ALA A 1 -1.36 -5.40 -4.91
C ALA A 1 -1.57 -4.90 -6.36
N TYR A 2 -0.58 -4.28 -7.01
CA TYR A 2 -0.68 -3.73 -8.37
C TYR A 2 -1.44 -4.62 -9.37
N TYR A 3 -0.94 -5.83 -9.60
CA TYR A 3 -1.52 -6.77 -10.56
C TYR A 3 -2.99 -7.10 -10.28
N MET A 4 -3.34 -7.25 -9.00
CA MET A 4 -4.72 -7.57 -8.59
C MET A 4 -5.68 -6.41 -8.90
N LEU A 5 -5.23 -5.17 -8.72
CA LEU A 5 -6.05 -3.98 -8.98
C LEU A 5 -6.31 -3.78 -10.47
N VAL A 6 -5.26 -3.89 -11.30
CA VAL A 6 -5.39 -3.77 -12.76
C VAL A 6 -6.28 -4.88 -13.33
N ARG A 7 -6.06 -6.13 -12.89
CA ARG A 7 -6.91 -7.26 -13.29
C ARG A 7 -8.37 -7.08 -12.83
N GLY A 8 -8.59 -6.41 -11.71
CA GLY A 8 -9.92 -6.07 -11.19
C GLY A 8 -10.62 -4.92 -11.92
N GLY A 9 -9.99 -4.31 -12.93
CA GLY A 9 -10.58 -3.23 -13.74
C GLY A 9 -10.20 -1.82 -13.29
N VAL A 10 -9.23 -1.66 -12.39
CA VAL A 10 -8.63 -0.34 -12.13
C VAL A 10 -7.76 0.04 -13.33
N ASP A 11 -8.03 1.19 -13.94
CA ASP A 11 -7.18 1.75 -14.99
C ASP A 11 -5.77 1.96 -14.44
N GLU A 12 -4.78 1.33 -15.09
CA GLU A 12 -3.37 1.37 -14.73
C GLU A 12 -2.85 2.80 -14.60
N ARG A 13 -3.36 3.74 -15.42
CA ARG A 13 -2.98 5.15 -15.40
C ARG A 13 -3.36 5.88 -14.12
N ARG A 14 -4.24 5.30 -13.30
CA ARG A 14 -4.63 5.84 -11.99
C ARG A 14 -3.66 5.47 -10.88
N ILE A 15 -2.72 4.55 -11.14
CA ILE A 15 -1.67 4.17 -10.19
C ILE A 15 -0.49 5.11 -10.42
N THR A 16 -0.32 6.07 -9.52
CA THR A 16 0.73 7.09 -9.64
C THR A 16 2.05 6.70 -8.97
N GLU A 17 2.00 5.83 -7.96
CA GLU A 17 3.19 5.41 -7.19
C GLU A 17 3.01 3.98 -6.66
N VAL A 18 4.12 3.22 -6.62
CA VAL A 18 4.21 1.93 -5.93
C VAL A 18 5.47 1.94 -5.05
N ALA A 19 5.28 1.92 -3.73
CA ALA A 19 6.37 1.99 -2.76
C ALA A 19 6.46 0.75 -1.86
N GLY A 20 7.69 0.46 -1.40
CA GLY A 20 8.00 -0.60 -0.44
C GLY A 20 8.67 -0.03 0.82
N PHE A 21 7.96 -0.07 1.95
CA PHE A 21 8.46 0.48 3.21
C PHE A 21 9.22 -0.54 4.09
N ALA A 22 9.06 -1.84 3.83
CA ALA A 22 9.63 -2.90 4.65
C ALA A 22 9.31 -2.68 6.15
N ASP A 23 10.33 -2.62 7.00
CA ASP A 23 10.27 -2.40 8.44
C ASP A 23 10.39 -0.92 8.85
N ARG A 24 10.57 0.00 7.90
CA ARG A 24 10.84 1.42 8.18
C ARG A 24 9.60 2.21 8.63
N GLN A 25 8.39 1.68 8.41
CA GLN A 25 7.12 2.33 8.79
C GLN A 25 6.14 1.33 9.42
N PRO A 26 6.42 0.83 10.64
CA PRO A 26 5.53 -0.10 11.32
C PRO A 26 4.21 0.58 11.71
N LYS A 27 3.08 -0.13 11.54
CA LYS A 27 1.77 0.34 12.04
C LYS A 27 1.74 0.33 13.56
N VAL A 28 2.32 -0.71 14.15
CA VAL A 28 2.46 -0.93 15.58
C VAL A 28 3.95 -0.84 15.91
N ALA A 29 4.42 0.37 16.20
CA ALA A 29 5.83 0.62 16.48
C ALA A 29 6.31 -0.06 17.78
N ALA A 30 5.41 -0.26 18.74
CA ALA A 30 5.71 -0.90 20.02
C ALA A 30 5.97 -2.41 19.91
N ASP A 31 5.53 -3.06 18.83
CA ASP A 31 5.80 -4.46 18.53
C ASP A 31 6.20 -4.60 17.05
N PRO A 32 7.51 -4.54 16.75
CA PRO A 32 8.01 -4.60 15.38
C PRO A 32 7.60 -5.88 14.62
N LEU A 33 7.41 -7.00 15.33
CA LEU A 33 7.08 -8.29 14.73
C LEU A 33 5.57 -8.55 14.63
N ALA A 34 4.74 -7.60 15.07
CA ALA A 34 3.29 -7.70 15.00
C ALA A 34 2.83 -8.06 13.59
N ALA A 35 1.91 -9.02 13.46
CA ALA A 35 1.36 -9.43 12.18
C ALA A 35 0.76 -8.24 11.39
N ALA A 36 0.18 -7.27 12.09
CA ALA A 36 -0.38 -6.05 11.52
C ALA A 36 0.63 -5.15 10.78
N ASN A 37 1.94 -5.28 11.04
CA ASN A 37 2.97 -4.52 10.32
C ASN A 37 3.17 -5.02 8.88
N ARG A 38 2.84 -6.29 8.59
CA ARG A 38 2.89 -6.90 7.25
C ARG A 38 1.59 -6.62 6.49
N ARG A 39 1.48 -5.42 5.91
CA ARG A 39 0.25 -4.93 5.26
C ARG A 39 0.52 -4.26 3.91
N ILE A 40 -0.54 -4.12 3.11
CA ILE A 40 -0.57 -3.32 1.89
C ILE A 40 -1.50 -2.15 2.15
N GLU A 41 -1.05 -0.92 1.85
CA GLU A 41 -1.87 0.28 1.92
C GLU A 41 -2.21 0.78 0.52
N ILE A 42 -3.41 1.33 0.36
CA ILE A 42 -3.87 1.98 -0.86
C ILE A 42 -4.29 3.39 -0.46
N LEU A 43 -3.55 4.38 -0.97
CA LEU A 43 -3.79 5.79 -0.72
C LEU A 43 -4.48 6.38 -1.95
N MET A 44 -5.59 7.09 -1.73
CA MET A 44 -6.33 7.76 -2.79
C MET A 44 -6.00 9.26 -2.72
N ALA A 45 -5.36 9.78 -3.76
CA ALA A 45 -5.20 11.23 -3.90
C ALA A 45 -6.52 11.82 -4.44
N THR A 46 -7.14 12.74 -3.70
CA THR A 46 -8.21 13.57 -4.23
C THR A 46 -7.57 14.73 -5.00
N GLY A 47 -7.90 14.87 -6.28
CA GLY A 47 -7.61 16.12 -7.00
C GLY A 47 -8.39 17.24 -6.31
N GLY A 48 -7.69 18.29 -5.90
CA GLY A 48 -8.32 19.51 -5.38
C GLY A 48 -9.16 20.21 -6.44
#